data_AF-A0A529WND6-F1
#
_entry.id   AF-A0A529WND6-F1
#
_cell.length_a   1.000
_cell.length_b   1.000
_cell.length_c   1.000
_cell.angle_alpha   90.00
_cell.angle_beta   90.00
_cell.angle_gamma   90.00
#
_symmetry.space_group_name_H-M   'P 1'
#
loop_
_entity.id
_entity.type
_entity.pdbx_description
1 polymer ?
#
loop_
_entity_poly.entity_id
_entity_poly.type
_entity_poly.pdbx_seq_one_letter_code
_entity_poly.pdbx_strand_id
1 'polypeptide(L)' 'MTTEDPKDQGTTVLRFPQSRVLPSRHAEPTRYLGVGAMANVIGAPEHQTTGHWCSRCRGIWYGYLLEVACPACGNRHG' A
#
# COMPACT_ATOMS: atom_id res chain seq x y z
N MET A 1 -44.43 -15.14 -18.24
CA MET A 1 -43.58 -13.98 -18.56
C MET A 1 -42.33 -14.12 -17.71
N THR A 2 -41.26 -14.65 -18.30
CA THR A 2 -39.97 -14.85 -17.62
C THR A 2 -39.23 -13.51 -17.57
N THR A 3 -39.01 -12.99 -16.37
CA THR A 3 -38.20 -11.80 -16.14
C THR A 3 -36.74 -12.22 -16.22
N GLU A 4 -36.06 -11.87 -17.31
CA GLU A 4 -34.61 -12.09 -17.45
C GLU A 4 -33.89 -10.97 -16.68
N ASP A 5 -33.11 -11.36 -15.67
CA ASP A 5 -32.21 -10.47 -14.94
C ASP A 5 -31.16 -9.89 -15.92
N PRO A 6 -30.89 -8.57 -15.91
CA PRO A 6 -29.91 -7.98 -16.80
C PRO A 6 -28.52 -8.49 -16.45
N LYS A 7 -27.86 -9.16 -17.41
CA LYS A 7 -26.46 -9.57 -17.30
C LYS A 7 -25.57 -8.35 -17.06
N ASP A 8 -24.95 -8.33 -15.87
CA ASP A 8 -23.91 -7.39 -15.47
C ASP A 8 -22.77 -7.40 -16.51
N GLN A 9 -22.74 -6.40 -17.38
CA GLN A 9 -21.69 -6.22 -18.37
C GLN A 9 -20.47 -5.68 -17.64
N GLY A 10 -19.59 -6.60 -17.25
CA GLY A 10 -18.42 -6.40 -16.40
C GLY A 10 -17.75 -5.04 -16.55
N THR A 11 -17.96 -4.18 -15.55
CA THR A 11 -17.25 -2.91 -15.40
C THR A 11 -15.75 -3.17 -15.22
N THR A 12 -14.95 -2.71 -16.18
CA THR A 12 -13.48 -2.73 -16.07
C THR A 12 -13.02 -1.59 -15.18
N VAL A 13 -12.44 -1.91 -14.02
CA VAL A 13 -11.90 -0.91 -13.11
C VAL A 13 -10.56 -0.39 -13.63
N LEU A 14 -10.55 0.86 -14.12
CA LEU A 14 -9.32 1.57 -14.46
C LEU A 14 -8.66 2.09 -13.18
N ARG A 15 -7.49 1.54 -12.83
CA ARG A 15 -6.70 2.02 -11.70
C ARG A 15 -5.68 3.04 -12.15
N PHE A 16 -5.59 4.16 -11.44
CA PHE A 16 -4.53 5.12 -11.67
C PHE A 16 -3.19 4.54 -11.18
N PRO A 17 -2.10 4.67 -11.96
CA PRO A 17 -0.80 4.09 -11.60
C PRO A 17 -0.29 4.48 -10.22
N GLN A 18 -0.64 5.68 -9.74
CA GLN A 18 -0.19 6.23 -8.46
C GLN A 18 -1.30 6.33 -7.40
N SER A 19 -2.46 5.68 -7.61
CA SER A 19 -3.51 5.66 -6.57
C SER A 19 -3.06 4.88 -5.34
N ARG A 20 -3.43 5.37 -4.14
CA ARG A 20 -3.18 4.64 -2.90
C ARG A 20 -3.91 3.30 -2.94
N VAL A 21 -3.19 2.23 -2.62
CA VAL A 21 -3.76 0.89 -2.45
C VAL A 21 -3.89 0.62 -0.95
N LEU A 22 -5.04 0.11 -0.54
CA LEU A 22 -5.26 -0.32 0.84
C LEU A 22 -4.93 -1.81 0.97
N PRO A 23 -4.43 -2.25 2.14
CA PRO A 23 -4.32 -3.68 2.43
C PRO A 23 -5.69 -4.35 2.27
N SER A 24 -5.69 -5.60 1.80
CA SER A 24 -6.92 -6.37 1.68
C SER A 24 -7.56 -6.54 3.07
N ARG A 25 -8.85 -6.23 3.19
CA ARG A 25 -9.61 -6.31 4.45
C ARG A 25 -9.73 -7.76 4.98
N HIS A 26 -9.37 -8.75 4.16
CA HIS A 26 -9.58 -10.18 4.42
C HIS A 26 -8.27 -10.99 4.56
N ALA A 27 -7.08 -10.37 4.58
CA ALA A 27 -5.84 -11.14 4.46
C ALA A 27 -4.82 -10.81 5.55
N GLU A 28 -4.44 -11.86 6.28
CA GLU A 28 -3.18 -12.10 7.01
C GLU A 28 -2.63 -11.00 7.95
N PRO A 29 -1.88 -11.37 9.01
CA PRO A 29 -1.18 -10.39 9.82
C PRO A 29 -0.23 -9.56 8.95
N THR A 30 -0.41 -8.23 9.01
CA THR A 30 0.43 -7.26 8.30
C THR A 30 1.90 -7.41 8.68
N ARG A 31 2.76 -7.63 7.68
CA ARG A 31 4.21 -7.76 7.89
C ARG A 31 4.85 -6.41 8.18
N TYR A 32 5.75 -6.35 9.15
CA TYR A 32 6.62 -5.20 9.37
C TYR A 32 7.85 -5.29 8.45
N LEU A 33 8.08 -4.26 7.65
CA LEU A 33 9.13 -4.21 6.64
C LEU A 33 10.33 -3.34 7.06
N GLY A 34 10.25 -2.68 8.22
CA GLY A 34 11.32 -1.84 8.75
C GLY A 34 11.09 -0.35 8.55
N VAL A 35 12.20 0.39 8.66
CA VAL A 35 12.26 1.86 8.62
C VAL A 35 12.88 2.30 7.30
N GLY A 36 12.40 3.41 6.74
CA GLY A 36 12.90 4.00 5.50
C GLY A 36 14.38 4.43 5.61
N ALA A 37 15.05 4.53 4.46
CA ALA A 37 16.47 4.85 4.41
C ALA A 37 16.77 6.25 4.98
N MET A 38 15.99 7.25 4.61
CA MET A 38 16.09 8.62 5.15
C MET A 38 15.77 8.63 6.64
N ALA A 39 14.68 7.98 7.07
CA ALA A 39 14.30 7.89 8.47
C ALA A 39 15.42 7.29 9.34
N ASN A 40 16.10 6.26 8.84
CA ASN A 40 17.29 5.68 9.49
C ASN A 40 18.47 6.65 9.50
N VAL A 41 18.80 7.28 8.38
CA VAL A 41 19.99 8.17 8.24
C VAL A 41 19.90 9.38 9.17
N ILE A 42 18.72 9.96 9.33
CA ILE A 42 18.53 11.14 10.18
C ILE A 42 18.22 10.78 11.65
N GLY A 43 18.10 9.49 11.97
CA GLY A 43 17.71 9.03 13.30
C GLY A 43 16.32 9.53 13.71
N ALA A 44 15.35 9.49 12.79
CA ALA A 44 14.01 9.99 13.05
C ALA A 44 13.38 9.25 14.24
N PRO A 45 12.83 9.97 15.25
CA PRO A 45 12.08 9.32 16.32
C PRO A 45 10.88 8.56 15.77
N GLU A 46 10.59 7.37 16.30
CA GLU A 46 9.51 6.50 15.81
C GLU A 46 8.16 7.22 15.72
N HIS A 47 7.84 8.06 16.71
CA HIS A 47 6.59 8.83 16.77
C HIS A 47 6.45 9.90 15.66
N GLN A 48 7.53 10.25 14.97
CA GLN A 48 7.50 11.17 13.84
C GLN A 48 7.54 10.46 12.49
N THR A 49 7.63 9.13 12.49
CA THR A 49 7.58 8.34 11.26
C THR A 49 6.13 8.11 10.82
N THR A 50 5.91 8.04 9.52
CA THR A 50 4.61 7.78 8.91
C THR A 50 4.56 6.34 8.40
N GLY A 51 3.46 5.64 8.68
CA GLY A 51 3.25 4.28 8.17
C GLY A 51 2.87 4.29 6.69
N HIS A 52 3.55 3.46 5.90
CA HIS A 52 3.31 3.27 4.48
C HIS A 52 3.05 1.80 4.18
N TRP A 53 2.07 1.53 3.33
CA TRP A 53 1.76 0.18 2.84
C TRP A 53 2.55 -0.10 1.54
N CYS A 54 2.97 -1.35 1.34
CA CYS A 54 3.57 -1.82 0.10
C CYS A 54 2.81 -3.06 -0.41
N SER A 55 2.11 -2.94 -1.54
CA SER A 55 1.28 -3.99 -2.14
C SER A 55 2.10 -5.17 -2.63
N ARG A 56 3.33 -4.91 -3.09
CA ARG A 56 4.26 -5.95 -3.54
C ARG A 56 4.75 -6.81 -2.38
N CYS A 57 5.16 -6.18 -1.28
CA CYS A 57 5.66 -6.89 -0.09
C CYS A 57 4.54 -7.35 0.85
N ARG A 58 3.33 -6.78 0.71
CA ARG A 58 2.18 -6.98 1.59
C ARG A 58 2.53 -6.69 3.05
N GLY A 59 3.09 -5.51 3.30
CA GLY A 59 3.53 -5.09 4.63
C GLY A 59 3.59 -3.58 4.82
N ILE A 60 3.73 -3.16 6.07
CA ILE A 60 3.91 -1.77 6.49
C ILE A 60 5.40 -1.50 6.76
N TRP A 61 5.88 -0.35 6.28
CA TRP A 61 7.15 0.24 6.68
C TRP A 61 6.91 1.66 7.18
N TYR A 62 7.88 2.21 7.91
CA TYR A 62 7.77 3.55 8.49
C TYR A 62 8.81 4.48 7.87
N GLY A 63 8.35 5.55 7.22
CA GLY A 63 9.17 6.54 6.54
C GLY A 63 9.15 7.89 7.22
N TYR A 64 10.05 8.78 6.83
CA TYR A 64 10.09 10.16 7.31
C TYR A 64 9.89 11.17 6.17
N LEU A 65 9.13 12.23 6.43
CA LEU A 65 8.78 13.29 5.49
C LEU A 65 8.17 12.77 4.17
N LEU A 66 8.94 12.79 3.08
CA LEU A 66 8.50 12.52 1.71
C LEU A 66 9.07 11.20 1.18
N GLU A 67 9.44 10.28 2.08
CA GLU A 67 9.82 8.94 1.66
C GLU A 67 8.63 8.21 1.02
N VAL A 68 8.89 7.64 -0.16
CA VAL A 68 7.89 6.90 -0.92
C VAL A 68 8.36 5.50 -1.33
N ALA A 69 9.65 5.22 -1.26
CA ALA A 69 10.23 3.96 -1.71
C ALA A 69 10.27 2.94 -0.56
N CYS A 70 9.60 1.80 -0.75
CA CYS A 70 9.64 0.69 0.19
C CYS A 70 11.09 0.22 0.44
N PRO A 71 11.57 0.14 1.70
CA PRO A 71 12.94 -0.23 2.01
C PRO A 71 13.29 -1.67 1.61
N ALA A 72 12.29 -2.55 1.49
CA ALA A 72 12.50 -3.95 1.15
C ALA A 72 12.61 -4.23 -0.36
N CYS A 73 11.91 -3.46 -1.21
CA CYS A 73 11.83 -3.77 -2.66
C CYS A 73 11.91 -2.56 -3.60
N GLY A 74 12.05 -1.34 -3.07
CA GLY A 74 12.09 -0.11 -3.84
C GLY A 74 10.76 0.32 -4.49
N ASN A 75 9.68 -0.47 -4.31
CA ASN A 75 8.37 -0.13 -4.85
C ASN A 75 7.87 1.20 -4.26
N ARG A 76 7.36 2.07 -5.13
CA ARG A 76 6.81 3.38 -4.73
C ARG A 76 5.29 3.39 -4.62
N HIS A 77 4.67 2.25 -4.90
CA HIS A 77 3.23 2.10 -4.87
C HIS A 77 2.79 1.50 -3.54
N GLY A 78 1.63 1.98 -3.10
CA GLY A 78 0.84 1.32 -2.07
C GLY A 78 0.55 -0.10 -2.48
#